data_AF-A0A1B2HXE5-F1
#
_entry.id   AF-A0A1B2HXE5-F1
#
_cell.length_a   1.000
_cell.length_b   1.000
_cell.length_c   1.000
_cell.angle_alpha   90.00
_cell.angle_beta   90.00
_cell.angle_gamma   90.00
#
_symmetry.space_group_name_H-M   'P 1'
#
loop_
_entity.id
_entity.type
_entity.pdbx_description
1 polymer ?
#
loop_
_entity_poly.entity_id
_entity_poly.type
_entity_poly.pdbx_seq_one_letter_code
_entity_poly.pdbx_strand_id
1 'polypeptide(L)'
;MRAEFRAPEDLCISLRYVRAEQLLRADMGERALVELQAIVAQNESTAGRFAPRTVYARVDLVDGLGELGQRERALEMAKAMFEEYRLTRSPDPRVLFVCRRVVAHWAGMCGSGRSALRALEELRDEVTEWGWPPEYAINVERRIRLWRAIALMRSGHESQAYCEFHGLVEDVRRESGESGVRWLGLPAVQEELQARRNGSGAEGHE
;
A
#
# COMPACT_ATOMS: atom_id res chain seq x y z
N MET A 1 -39.49 16.87 -20.23
CA MET A 1 -38.49 15.82 -20.49
C MET A 1 -37.13 16.36 -20.04
N ARG A 2 -36.68 16.04 -18.81
CA ARG A 2 -35.37 16.49 -18.30
C ARG A 2 -34.31 15.61 -18.95
N ALA A 3 -33.42 16.19 -19.74
CA ALA A 3 -32.22 15.50 -20.17
C ALA A 3 -31.38 15.21 -18.93
N GLU A 4 -31.23 13.94 -18.57
CA GLU A 4 -30.28 13.53 -17.54
C GLU A 4 -28.88 13.84 -18.06
N PHE A 5 -28.24 14.86 -17.50
CA PHE A 5 -26.83 15.13 -17.76
C PHE A 5 -26.02 13.99 -17.14
N ARG A 6 -25.59 13.05 -17.97
CA ARG A 6 -24.72 11.95 -17.57
C ARG A 6 -23.28 12.40 -17.78
N ALA A 7 -22.57 12.65 -16.69
CA ALA A 7 -21.15 13.00 -16.74
C ALA A 7 -20.37 11.88 -17.45
N PRO A 8 -19.25 12.22 -18.15
CA PRO A 8 -18.36 11.22 -18.72
C PRO A 8 -17.88 10.24 -17.64
N GLU A 9 -17.72 8.97 -18.02
CA GLU A 9 -17.38 7.89 -17.09
C GLU A 9 -16.05 8.12 -16.36
N ASP A 10 -15.05 8.67 -17.06
CA ASP A 10 -13.75 9.03 -16.47
C ASP A 10 -13.86 10.16 -15.43
N LEU A 11 -14.82 11.08 -15.61
CA LEU A 11 -15.11 12.14 -14.65
C LEU A 11 -15.79 11.56 -13.40
N CYS A 12 -16.72 10.63 -13.57
CA CYS A 12 -17.34 9.92 -12.45
C CYS A 12 -16.30 9.13 -11.63
N ILE A 13 -15.37 8.43 -12.29
CA ILE A 13 -14.30 7.69 -11.60
C ILE A 13 -13.37 8.64 -10.84
N SER A 14 -12.93 9.73 -11.47
CA SER A 14 -12.06 10.72 -10.83
C SER A 14 -12.71 11.33 -9.57
N LEU A 15 -14.01 11.66 -9.64
CA LEU A 15 -14.75 12.17 -8.49
C LEU A 15 -14.90 11.13 -7.38
N ARG A 16 -15.05 9.85 -7.71
CA ARG A 16 -15.08 8.76 -6.72
C ARG A 16 -13.73 8.56 -6.05
N TYR A 17 -12.62 8.69 -6.77
CA TYR A 17 -11.28 8.66 -6.19
C TYR A 17 -11.08 9.80 -5.20
N VAL A 18 -11.42 11.03 -5.60
CA VAL A 18 -11.37 12.19 -4.70
C VAL A 18 -12.24 11.94 -3.46
N ARG A 19 -13.44 11.39 -3.64
CA ARG A 19 -14.32 11.06 -2.52
C ARG A 19 -13.75 9.99 -1.59
N ALA A 20 -13.19 8.92 -2.13
CA ALA A 20 -12.55 7.87 -1.34
C ALA A 20 -11.39 8.46 -0.51
N GLU A 21 -10.57 9.31 -1.11
CA GLU A 21 -9.50 10.02 -0.41
C GLU A 21 -10.06 10.90 0.74
N GLN A 22 -11.11 11.68 0.48
CA GLN A 22 -11.75 12.51 1.51
C GLN A 22 -12.34 11.66 2.65
N LEU A 23 -12.94 10.52 2.35
CA LEU A 23 -13.49 9.61 3.35
C LEU A 23 -12.38 9.02 4.23
N LEU A 24 -11.26 8.66 3.63
CA LEU A 24 -10.08 8.25 4.40
C LEU A 24 -9.56 9.42 5.26
N ARG A 25 -9.60 10.68 4.79
CA ARG A 25 -9.18 11.85 5.60
C ARG A 25 -10.11 12.11 6.79
N ALA A 26 -11.39 11.77 6.63
CA ALA A 26 -12.42 11.99 7.64
C ALA A 26 -12.55 10.82 8.62
N ASP A 27 -11.59 9.90 8.65
CA ASP A 27 -11.62 8.67 9.45
C ASP A 27 -12.88 7.81 9.22
N MET A 28 -13.43 7.89 8.00
CA MET A 28 -14.61 7.14 7.57
C MET A 28 -14.18 5.94 6.72
N GLY A 29 -13.24 5.13 7.22
CA GLY A 29 -12.59 4.10 6.43
C GLY A 29 -13.56 3.06 5.85
N GLU A 30 -14.60 2.65 6.58
CA GLU A 30 -15.62 1.72 6.03
C GLU A 30 -16.34 2.30 4.80
N ARG A 31 -16.64 3.60 4.82
CA ARG A 31 -17.25 4.28 3.67
C ARG A 31 -16.26 4.40 2.52
N ALA A 32 -14.98 4.62 2.82
CA ALA A 32 -13.94 4.62 1.80
C ALA A 32 -13.81 3.25 1.11
N LEU A 33 -13.89 2.14 1.87
CA LEU A 33 -13.89 0.79 1.30
C LEU A 33 -15.06 0.57 0.34
N VAL A 34 -16.27 1.03 0.69
CA VAL A 34 -17.45 0.92 -0.18
C VAL A 34 -17.22 1.68 -1.50
N GLU A 35 -16.64 2.88 -1.44
CA GLU A 35 -16.32 3.64 -2.65
C GLU A 35 -15.21 2.96 -3.48
N LEU A 36 -14.16 2.44 -2.85
CA LEU A 36 -13.09 1.68 -3.52
C LEU A 36 -13.63 0.42 -4.21
N GLN A 37 -14.53 -0.33 -3.57
CA GLN A 37 -15.22 -1.46 -4.18
C GLN A 37 -16.02 -1.04 -5.41
N ALA A 38 -16.73 0.09 -5.33
CA ALA A 38 -17.49 0.62 -6.46
C ALA A 38 -16.59 1.09 -7.61
N ILE A 39 -15.39 1.63 -7.32
CA ILE A 39 -14.37 1.97 -8.32
C ILE A 39 -13.82 0.71 -8.98
N VAL A 40 -13.48 -0.32 -8.20
CA VAL A 40 -12.99 -1.61 -8.73
C VAL A 40 -14.02 -2.22 -9.68
N ALA A 41 -15.28 -2.33 -9.24
CA ALA A 41 -16.34 -2.91 -10.07
C ALA A 41 -16.52 -2.15 -11.40
N GLN A 42 -16.49 -0.82 -11.36
CA GLN A 42 -16.60 0.00 -12.58
C GLN A 42 -15.38 -0.17 -13.50
N ASN A 43 -14.17 -0.18 -12.94
CA ASN A 43 -12.95 -0.38 -13.71
C ASN A 43 -12.90 -1.76 -14.37
N GLU A 44 -13.34 -2.80 -13.64
CA GLU A 44 -13.49 -4.15 -14.18
C GLU A 44 -14.47 -4.21 -15.35
N SER A 45 -15.62 -3.55 -15.25
CA SER A 45 -16.61 -3.55 -16.33
C SER A 45 -16.18 -2.77 -17.58
N THR A 46 -15.31 -1.78 -17.42
CA THR A 46 -15.00 -0.81 -18.48
C THR A 46 -13.67 -1.07 -19.19
N ALA A 47 -12.62 -1.38 -18.43
CA ALA A 47 -11.28 -1.63 -18.96
C ALA A 47 -10.84 -3.09 -18.79
N GLY A 48 -11.61 -3.89 -18.05
CA GLY A 48 -11.26 -5.25 -17.72
C GLY A 48 -10.42 -5.35 -16.46
N ARG A 49 -10.41 -6.57 -15.92
CA ARG A 49 -9.85 -6.90 -14.60
C ARG A 49 -8.34 -6.65 -14.45
N PHE A 50 -7.58 -6.79 -15.53
CA PHE A 50 -6.13 -6.68 -15.54
C PHE A 50 -5.61 -5.38 -16.16
N ALA A 51 -6.51 -4.45 -16.51
CA ALA A 51 -6.08 -3.13 -16.91
C ALA A 51 -5.33 -2.45 -15.75
N PRO A 52 -4.24 -1.70 -16.01
CA PRO A 52 -3.46 -1.06 -14.95
C PRO A 52 -4.30 -0.26 -13.95
N ARG A 53 -5.29 0.51 -14.42
CA ARG A 53 -6.19 1.29 -13.55
C ARG A 53 -7.01 0.41 -12.60
N THR A 54 -7.42 -0.77 -13.05
CA THR A 54 -8.19 -1.73 -12.26
C THR A 54 -7.31 -2.38 -11.19
N VAL A 55 -6.07 -2.73 -11.56
CA VAL A 55 -5.08 -3.26 -10.62
C VAL A 55 -4.79 -2.25 -9.52
N TYR A 56 -4.54 -0.98 -9.85
CA TYR A 56 -4.29 0.05 -8.84
C TYR A 56 -5.51 0.25 -7.91
N ALA A 57 -6.73 0.28 -8.44
CA ALA A 57 -7.94 0.34 -7.61
C ALA A 57 -8.06 -0.85 -6.64
N ARG A 58 -7.69 -2.06 -7.09
CA ARG A 58 -7.68 -3.27 -6.25
C ARG A 58 -6.60 -3.18 -5.17
N VAL A 59 -5.43 -2.61 -5.49
CA VAL A 59 -4.39 -2.34 -4.50
C VAL A 59 -4.86 -1.36 -3.44
N ASP A 60 -5.49 -0.25 -3.83
CA ASP A 60 -6.03 0.72 -2.88
C ASP A 60 -7.08 0.08 -1.96
N LEU A 61 -7.91 -0.83 -2.48
CA LEU A 61 -8.87 -1.60 -1.68
C LEU A 61 -8.18 -2.57 -0.71
N VAL A 62 -7.13 -3.26 -1.15
CA VAL A 62 -6.30 -4.12 -0.28
C VAL A 62 -5.66 -3.29 0.84
N ASP A 63 -5.09 -2.14 0.48
CA ASP A 63 -4.40 -1.27 1.43
C ASP A 63 -5.39 -0.70 2.45
N GLY A 64 -6.55 -0.21 2.01
CA GLY A 64 -7.60 0.27 2.89
C GLY A 64 -8.16 -0.80 3.85
N LEU A 65 -8.28 -2.06 3.41
CA LEU A 65 -8.70 -3.16 4.29
C LEU A 65 -7.72 -3.34 5.46
N GLY A 66 -6.43 -3.36 5.14
CA GLY A 66 -5.41 -3.58 6.14
C GLY A 66 -5.15 -2.37 7.05
N GLU A 67 -5.33 -1.14 6.54
CA GLU A 67 -5.33 0.09 7.35
C GLU A 67 -6.47 0.08 8.38
N LEU A 68 -7.63 -0.49 8.04
CA LEU A 68 -8.73 -0.74 8.97
C LEU A 68 -8.51 -1.94 9.90
N GLY A 69 -7.28 -2.45 10.00
CA GLY A 69 -6.91 -3.57 10.86
C GLY A 69 -7.27 -4.94 10.30
N GLN A 70 -7.86 -5.05 9.11
CA GLN A 70 -8.22 -6.34 8.48
C GLN A 70 -7.03 -6.91 7.69
N ARG A 71 -5.88 -7.07 8.37
CA ARG A 71 -4.58 -7.39 7.76
C ARG A 71 -4.58 -8.74 7.05
N GLU A 72 -5.21 -9.74 7.65
CA GLU A 72 -5.32 -11.09 7.09
C GLU A 72 -6.17 -11.09 5.82
N ARG A 73 -7.29 -10.36 5.83
CA ARG A 73 -8.15 -10.20 4.65
C ARG A 73 -7.44 -9.44 3.52
N ALA A 74 -6.67 -8.41 3.86
CA ALA A 74 -5.83 -7.70 2.89
C ALA A 74 -4.80 -8.64 2.25
N LEU A 75 -4.12 -9.46 3.06
CA LEU A 75 -3.16 -10.45 2.56
C LEU A 75 -3.83 -11.52 1.67
N GLU A 76 -4.98 -12.05 2.07
CA GLU A 76 -5.74 -13.03 1.29
C GLU A 76 -6.12 -12.45 -0.07
N MET A 77 -6.66 -11.23 -0.09
CA MET A 77 -7.03 -10.55 -1.33
C MET A 77 -5.80 -10.24 -2.21
N ALA A 78 -4.68 -9.83 -1.63
CA ALA A 78 -3.43 -9.61 -2.36
C ALA A 78 -2.91 -10.89 -3.02
N LYS A 79 -2.92 -12.01 -2.27
CA LYS A 79 -2.53 -13.33 -2.78
C LYS A 79 -3.47 -13.78 -3.89
N ALA A 80 -4.78 -13.63 -3.71
CA ALA A 80 -5.76 -13.98 -4.73
C ALA A 80 -5.55 -13.17 -6.01
N MET A 81 -5.29 -11.86 -5.90
CA MET A 81 -4.98 -10.99 -7.05
C MET A 81 -3.69 -11.44 -7.78
N PHE A 82 -2.63 -11.75 -7.03
CA PHE A 82 -1.39 -12.26 -7.60
C PHE A 82 -1.59 -13.57 -8.34
N GLU A 83 -2.26 -14.54 -7.70
CA GLU A 83 -2.51 -15.87 -8.26
C GLU A 83 -3.39 -15.82 -9.50
N GLU A 84 -4.47 -15.05 -9.43
CA GLU A 84 -5.37 -14.81 -10.55
C GLU A 84 -4.60 -14.26 -11.76
N TYR A 85 -3.72 -13.30 -11.55
CA TYR A 85 -2.98 -12.68 -12.64
C TYR A 85 -1.85 -13.56 -13.18
N ARG A 86 -1.12 -14.24 -12.29
CA ARG A 86 -0.05 -15.20 -12.61
C ARG A 86 -0.52 -16.33 -13.52
N LEU A 87 -1.78 -16.76 -13.38
CA LEU A 87 -2.36 -17.85 -14.16
C LEU A 87 -2.91 -17.41 -15.52
N THR A 88 -2.79 -16.14 -15.90
CA THR A 88 -3.18 -15.67 -17.23
C THR A 88 -2.20 -16.15 -18.30
N ARG A 89 -2.66 -16.21 -19.56
CA ARG A 89 -1.84 -16.70 -20.70
C ARG A 89 -0.61 -15.85 -20.98
N SER A 90 -0.66 -14.56 -20.67
CA SER A 90 0.42 -13.60 -20.95
C SER A 90 0.40 -12.49 -19.91
N PRO A 91 0.90 -12.75 -18.68
CA PRO A 91 0.94 -11.73 -17.64
C PRO A 91 1.96 -10.65 -18.03
N ASP A 92 1.52 -9.39 -18.13
CA ASP A 92 2.41 -8.22 -18.10
C ASP A 92 3.18 -8.22 -16.77
N PRO A 93 4.52 -8.33 -16.82
CA PRO A 93 5.34 -8.43 -15.62
C PRO A 93 5.23 -7.23 -14.67
N ARG A 94 4.87 -6.03 -15.15
CA ARG A 94 4.70 -4.83 -14.30
C ARG A 94 3.54 -4.97 -13.33
N VAL A 95 2.45 -5.60 -13.76
CA VAL A 95 1.31 -5.89 -12.89
C VAL A 95 1.67 -6.99 -11.89
N LEU A 96 2.42 -8.03 -12.29
CA LEU A 96 2.90 -9.07 -11.36
C LEU A 96 3.78 -8.46 -10.27
N PHE A 97 4.67 -7.53 -10.64
CA PHE A 97 5.49 -6.79 -9.70
C PHE A 97 4.65 -6.02 -8.67
N VAL A 98 3.63 -5.27 -9.12
CA VAL A 98 2.72 -4.54 -8.22
C VAL A 98 2.03 -5.50 -7.26
N CYS A 99 1.53 -6.64 -7.75
CA CYS A 99 0.88 -7.65 -6.92
C CYS A 99 1.84 -8.25 -5.89
N ARG A 100 3.05 -8.65 -6.28
CA ARG A 100 4.07 -9.21 -5.39
C ARG A 100 4.50 -8.23 -4.30
N ARG A 101 4.66 -6.95 -4.64
CA ARG A 101 4.98 -5.89 -3.67
C ARG A 101 3.90 -5.78 -2.59
N VAL A 102 2.63 -5.84 -2.98
CA VAL A 102 1.48 -5.75 -2.06
C VAL A 102 1.36 -7.00 -1.20
N VAL A 103 1.57 -8.19 -1.78
CA VAL A 103 1.66 -9.45 -1.03
C VAL A 103 2.78 -9.38 0.03
N ALA A 104 3.97 -8.94 -0.36
CA ALA A 104 5.10 -8.80 0.56
C ALA A 104 4.76 -7.84 1.71
N HIS A 105 4.16 -6.69 1.40
CA HIS A 105 3.76 -5.72 2.41
C HIS A 105 2.77 -6.31 3.42
N TRP A 106 1.64 -6.87 2.97
CA TRP A 106 0.63 -7.39 3.89
C TRP A 106 1.06 -8.68 4.59
N ALA A 107 1.94 -9.48 3.98
CA ALA A 107 2.56 -10.63 4.65
C ALA A 107 3.42 -10.20 5.83
N GLY A 108 4.20 -9.13 5.68
CA GLY A 108 4.98 -8.57 6.77
C GLY A 108 4.11 -8.04 7.91
N MET A 109 2.99 -7.39 7.58
CA MET A 109 2.03 -6.87 8.55
C MET A 109 1.39 -7.99 9.36
N CYS A 110 1.16 -9.16 8.74
CA CYS A 110 0.74 -10.39 9.41
C CYS A 110 1.87 -11.12 10.17
N GLY A 111 3.02 -10.49 10.37
CA GLY A 111 4.13 -11.02 11.18
C GLY A 111 5.32 -11.59 10.38
N SER A 112 5.20 -11.75 9.06
CA SER A 112 6.27 -12.31 8.22
C SER A 112 7.30 -11.26 7.77
N GLY A 113 7.75 -10.37 8.66
CA GLY A 113 8.52 -9.17 8.31
C GLY A 113 9.86 -9.44 7.62
N ARG A 114 10.61 -10.47 8.05
CA ARG A 114 11.87 -10.87 7.40
C ARG A 114 11.63 -11.40 5.98
N SER A 115 10.58 -12.19 5.79
CA SER A 115 10.20 -12.71 4.47
C SER A 115 9.71 -11.60 3.55
N ALA A 116 8.97 -10.62 4.09
CA ALA A 116 8.56 -9.43 3.36
C ALA A 116 9.75 -8.63 2.86
N LEU A 117 10.75 -8.39 3.73
CA LEU A 117 11.98 -7.69 3.35
C LEU A 117 12.73 -8.43 2.23
N ARG A 118 12.92 -9.75 2.36
CA ARG A 118 13.57 -10.56 1.33
C ARG A 118 12.83 -10.49 -0.01
N ALA A 119 11.50 -10.64 0.00
CA ALA A 119 10.70 -10.57 -1.22
C ALA A 119 10.80 -9.20 -1.91
N LEU A 120 10.93 -8.11 -1.13
CA LEU A 120 11.13 -6.77 -1.68
C LEU A 120 12.54 -6.58 -2.24
N GLU A 121 13.57 -7.15 -1.60
CA GLU A 121 14.95 -7.13 -2.11
C GLU A 121 15.05 -7.90 -3.44
N GLU A 122 14.41 -9.05 -3.55
CA GLU A 122 14.29 -9.79 -4.83
C GLU A 122 13.61 -8.94 -5.92
N LEU A 123 12.50 -8.26 -5.59
CA LEU A 123 11.82 -7.37 -6.53
C LEU A 123 12.69 -6.18 -6.98
N ARG A 124 13.54 -5.64 -6.10
CA ARG A 124 14.48 -4.57 -6.46
C ARG A 124 15.51 -5.06 -7.47
N ASP A 125 16.04 -6.26 -7.24
CA ASP A 125 17.07 -6.85 -8.09
C ASP A 125 16.48 -7.16 -9.47
N GLU A 126 15.25 -7.68 -9.55
CA GLU A 126 14.51 -7.86 -10.81
C GLU A 126 14.28 -6.55 -11.57
N VAL A 127 13.86 -5.47 -10.89
CA VAL A 127 13.66 -4.16 -11.50
C VAL A 127 14.95 -3.62 -12.13
N THR A 128 16.07 -3.87 -11.46
CA THR A 128 17.39 -3.45 -11.91
C THR A 128 17.84 -4.28 -13.10
N GLU A 129 17.70 -5.60 -13.04
CA GLU A 129 18.03 -6.53 -14.13
C GLU A 129 17.24 -6.21 -15.40
N TRP A 130 15.96 -5.90 -15.27
CA TRP A 130 15.07 -5.62 -16.39
C TRP A 130 15.18 -4.20 -16.93
N GLY A 131 16.01 -3.34 -16.30
CA GLY A 131 16.19 -1.95 -16.72
C GLY A 131 14.89 -1.15 -16.70
N TRP A 132 14.02 -1.42 -15.72
CA TRP A 132 12.76 -0.71 -15.61
C TRP A 132 12.93 0.75 -15.21
N PRO A 133 11.93 1.60 -15.51
CA PRO A 133 11.98 3.00 -15.13
C PRO A 133 12.30 3.21 -13.63
N PRO A 134 13.10 4.23 -13.26
CA PRO A 134 13.60 4.42 -11.89
C PRO A 134 12.51 4.47 -10.81
N GLU A 135 11.29 4.89 -11.15
CA GLU A 135 10.17 4.95 -10.23
C GLU A 135 9.81 3.59 -9.61
N TYR A 136 10.03 2.48 -10.32
CA TYR A 136 9.80 1.13 -9.79
C TYR A 136 10.82 0.80 -8.69
N ALA A 137 12.08 1.16 -8.90
CA ALA A 137 13.15 0.94 -7.93
C ALA A 137 12.94 1.81 -6.68
N ILE A 138 12.61 3.09 -6.87
CA ILE A 138 12.33 4.03 -5.77
C ILE A 138 11.17 3.52 -4.90
N ASN A 139 10.09 3.04 -5.52
CA ASN A 139 8.93 2.54 -4.79
C ASN A 139 9.24 1.28 -3.96
N VAL A 140 10.05 0.36 -4.49
CA VAL A 140 10.48 -0.82 -3.74
C VAL A 140 11.47 -0.45 -2.64
N GLU A 141 12.42 0.45 -2.90
CA GLU A 141 13.39 0.89 -1.90
C GLU A 141 12.70 1.56 -0.70
N ARG A 142 11.69 2.40 -0.95
CA ARG A 142 10.86 2.99 0.11
C ARG A 142 10.18 1.92 0.97
N ARG A 143 9.66 0.84 0.35
CA ARG A 143 9.07 -0.30 1.06
C ARG A 143 10.12 -1.12 1.82
N ILE A 144 11.33 -1.28 1.27
CA ILE A 144 12.47 -1.95 1.94
C ILE A 144 12.86 -1.16 3.20
N ARG A 145 13.06 0.15 3.10
CA ARG A 145 13.38 1.02 4.24
C ARG A 145 12.31 0.94 5.34
N LEU A 146 11.03 0.95 4.95
CA LEU A 146 9.92 0.76 5.89
C LEU A 146 10.03 -0.58 6.63
N TRP A 147 10.23 -1.69 5.91
CA TRP A 147 10.34 -3.01 6.52
C TRP A 147 11.60 -3.19 7.36
N ARG A 148 12.71 -2.53 7.01
CA ARG A 148 13.92 -2.48 7.83
C ARG A 148 13.64 -1.78 9.16
N ALA A 149 12.99 -0.62 9.15
CA ALA A 149 12.60 0.08 10.37
C ALA A 149 11.67 -0.78 11.26
N ILE A 150 10.65 -1.42 10.68
CA ILE A 150 9.75 -2.32 11.41
C ILE A 150 10.51 -3.54 11.96
N ALA A 151 11.45 -4.11 11.21
CA ALA A 151 12.25 -5.23 11.66
C ALA A 151 13.19 -4.86 12.82
N LEU A 152 13.82 -3.69 12.75
CA LEU A 152 14.63 -3.13 13.84
C LEU A 152 13.79 -2.94 15.10
N MET A 153 12.59 -2.38 14.95
CA MET A 153 11.65 -2.18 16.05
C MET A 153 11.25 -3.51 16.71
N ARG A 154 10.87 -4.51 15.91
CA ARG A 154 10.51 -5.85 16.41
C ARG A 154 11.69 -6.60 17.04
N SER A 155 12.92 -6.19 16.72
CA SER A 155 14.15 -6.76 17.27
C SER A 155 14.71 -5.95 18.45
N GLY A 156 13.97 -4.97 18.98
CA GLY A 156 14.37 -4.16 20.14
C GLY A 156 15.39 -3.05 19.87
N HIS A 157 15.73 -2.79 18.61
CA HIS A 157 16.69 -1.74 18.23
C HIS A 157 15.96 -0.41 18.00
N GLU A 158 15.29 0.09 19.03
CA GLU A 158 14.30 1.18 18.91
C GLU A 158 14.91 2.45 18.30
N SER A 159 16.03 2.94 18.84
CA SER A 159 16.68 4.17 18.35
C SER A 159 17.03 4.09 16.86
N GLN A 160 17.51 2.93 16.39
CA GLN A 160 17.83 2.72 14.97
C GLN A 160 16.55 2.69 14.13
N ALA A 161 15.51 1.99 14.60
CA ALA A 161 14.21 1.95 13.93
C ALA A 161 13.62 3.36 13.75
N TYR A 162 13.72 4.20 14.78
CA TYR A 162 13.26 5.59 14.74
C TYR A 162 14.03 6.44 13.74
N CYS A 163 15.36 6.37 13.75
CA CYS A 163 16.18 7.12 12.79
C CYS A 163 15.85 6.73 11.34
N GLU A 164 15.78 5.43 11.07
CA GLU A 164 15.45 4.91 9.73
C GLU A 164 14.04 5.32 9.28
N PHE A 165 13.05 5.19 10.18
CA PHE A 165 11.67 5.56 9.89
C PHE A 165 11.51 7.07 9.67
N HIS A 166 12.11 7.90 10.52
CA HIS A 166 12.02 9.35 10.41
C HIS A 166 12.68 9.85 9.11
N GLY A 167 13.87 9.33 8.79
CA GLY A 167 14.53 9.65 7.53
C GLY A 167 13.70 9.25 6.32
N LEU A 168 13.01 8.09 6.36
CA LEU A 168 12.09 7.68 5.30
C LEU A 168 10.93 8.66 5.14
N VAL A 169 10.29 9.08 6.24
CA VAL A 169 9.17 10.03 6.22
C VAL A 169 9.62 11.36 5.61
N GLU A 170 10.77 11.89 6.01
CA GLU A 170 11.31 13.15 5.50
C GLU A 170 11.62 13.08 4.00
N ASP A 171 12.27 12.01 3.54
CA ASP A 171 12.58 11.81 2.12
C ASP A 171 11.31 11.72 1.28
N VAL A 172 10.35 10.90 1.71
CA VAL A 172 9.09 10.72 0.99
C VAL A 172 8.30 12.03 0.96
N ARG A 173 8.26 12.77 2.07
CA ARG A 173 7.58 14.08 2.13
C ARG A 173 8.24 15.09 1.19
N ARG A 174 9.57 15.13 1.15
CA ARG A 174 10.34 16.03 0.26
C ARG A 174 10.12 15.71 -1.21
N GLU A 175 10.04 14.43 -1.56
CA GLU A 175 9.99 13.98 -2.96
C GLU A 175 8.57 13.83 -3.52
N SER A 176 7.59 13.52 -2.68
CA SER A 176 6.23 13.13 -3.10
C SER A 176 5.12 13.79 -2.28
N GLY A 177 5.47 14.71 -1.38
CA GLY A 177 4.53 15.41 -0.51
C GLY A 177 3.81 14.50 0.48
N GLU A 178 2.79 15.05 1.14
CA GLU A 178 2.02 14.34 2.17
C GLU A 178 1.20 13.18 1.57
N SER A 179 0.81 13.28 0.30
CA SER A 179 0.15 12.20 -0.43
C SER A 179 1.03 10.95 -0.54
N GLY A 180 2.34 11.11 -0.77
CA GLY A 180 3.28 10.00 -0.79
C GLY A 180 3.49 9.35 0.59
N VAL A 181 3.55 10.17 1.64
CA VAL A 181 3.65 9.71 3.04
C VAL A 181 2.44 8.85 3.39
N ARG A 182 1.25 9.31 3.01
CA ARG A 182 0.00 8.58 3.24
C ARG A 182 -0.08 7.29 2.42
N TRP A 183 0.26 7.33 1.13
CA TRP A 183 0.20 6.15 0.27
C TRP A 183 1.10 5.01 0.73
N LEU A 184 2.22 5.32 1.39
CA LEU A 184 3.08 4.31 2.02
C LEU A 184 2.53 3.79 3.35
N GLY A 185 1.43 4.31 3.88
CA GLY A 185 0.87 3.92 5.17
C GLY A 185 1.77 4.32 6.35
N LEU A 186 2.63 5.34 6.17
CA LEU A 186 3.57 5.76 7.21
C LEU A 186 2.88 6.27 8.48
N PRO A 187 1.75 7.00 8.44
CA PRO A 187 1.09 7.48 9.67
C PRO A 187 0.71 6.36 10.65
N ALA A 188 0.14 5.25 10.16
CA ALA A 188 -0.23 4.11 11.00
C ALA A 188 1.00 3.45 11.66
N VAL A 189 2.11 3.34 10.93
CA VAL A 189 3.36 2.81 11.47
C VAL A 189 3.99 3.78 12.47
N GLN A 190 3.86 5.09 12.24
CA GLN A 190 4.32 6.12 13.17
C GLN A 190 3.58 6.05 14.50
N GLU A 191 2.25 5.86 14.47
CA GLU A 191 1.43 5.66 15.67
C GLU A 191 1.85 4.40 16.43
N GLU A 192 2.07 3.28 15.74
CA GLU A 192 2.57 2.04 16.36
C GLU A 192 3.93 2.24 17.04
N LEU A 193 4.84 2.95 16.38
CA LEU A 193 6.16 3.29 16.94
C LEU A 193 5.98 4.13 18.22
N GLN A 194 5.23 5.23 18.14
CA GLN A 194 4.99 6.13 19.27
C GLN A 194 4.37 5.40 20.48
N ALA A 195 3.39 4.53 20.24
CA ALA A 195 2.77 3.73 21.29
C ALA A 195 3.78 2.85 22.03
N ARG A 196 4.72 2.21 21.32
CA ARG A 196 5.79 1.40 21.92
C ARG A 196 6.73 2.22 22.79
N ARG A 197 7.14 3.40 22.32
CA ARG A 197 8.01 4.30 23.10
C ARG A 197 7.34 4.82 24.38
N ASN A 198 6.05 5.11 24.30
CA ASN A 198 5.29 5.55 25.46
C ASN A 198 5.08 4.40 26.46
N GLY A 199 4.94 3.17 25.97
CA GLY A 199 4.87 1.95 26.80
C GLY A 199 6.20 1.59 27.46
N SER A 200 7.33 1.66 26.74
CA SER A 200 8.66 1.38 27.29
C SER A 200 9.14 2.43 28.29
N GLY A 201 8.63 3.67 28.20
CA GLY A 201 8.87 4.71 29.19
C GLY A 201 8.09 4.56 30.51
N ALA A 202 7.04 3.72 30.56
CA ALA A 202 6.20 3.52 31.74
C ALA A 202 6.70 2.39 32.67
N GLU A 203 7.54 1.47 32.17
CA GLU A 203 8.08 0.34 32.94
C GLU A 203 9.41 0.66 33.65
N GLY A 204 9.90 1.91 33.58
CA GLY A 204 11.19 2.35 34.13
C GLY A 204 11.12 3.16 35.43
N HIS A 205 9.95 3.28 36.06
CA HIS A 205 9.77 4.02 37.31
C HIS A 205 9.01 3.19 38.37
N GLU A 206 9.64 2.14 38.87
CA GLU A 206 9.38 1.57 40.21
C GLU A 206 10.70 1.25 40.91
#